data_AF-A0A414Z6W4-F1
#
_entry.id   AF-A0A414Z6W4-F1
#
_cell.length_a   1.000
_cell.length_b   1.000
_cell.length_c   1.000
_cell.angle_alpha   90.00
_cell.angle_beta   90.00
_cell.angle_gamma   90.00
#
_symmetry.space_group_name_H-M   'P 1'
#
loop_
_entity.id
_entity.type
_entity.pdbx_description
1 polymer ?
#
loop_
_entity_poly.entity_id
_entity_poly.type
_entity_poly.pdbx_seq_one_letter_code
_entity_poly.pdbx_strand_id
1 'polypeptide(L)'
;MRQTSYKLYNNLSANQTYSDSFIFWDLFNDTIFYVNSEKVNMAYLWKKDNYRVRESDYDSLGNKRLFSLNLFDTKRFLWIFWTSMDVSDLSKKSMTLYDRKTKQIYRFDNLYISEKNSNVRLPINLSTYMQYKGREYILFEMKSKDLYNIPGALRWGIDENDEEGNPVLVLVRLKDE
;
A
#
# COMPACT_ATOMS: atom_id res chain seq x y z
N MET A 1 -5.63 25.70 -15.35
CA MET A 1 -4.58 24.68 -15.53
C MET A 1 -4.20 23.90 -14.24
N ARG A 2 -4.59 24.34 -13.01
CA ARG A 2 -4.23 23.68 -11.73
C ARG A 2 -5.30 22.75 -11.11
N GLN A 3 -6.52 22.71 -11.67
CA GLN A 3 -7.59 21.82 -11.22
C GLN A 3 -7.37 20.36 -11.71
N THR A 4 -6.63 20.20 -12.80
CA THR A 4 -6.36 18.91 -13.45
C THR A 4 -5.43 18.02 -12.63
N SER A 5 -4.54 18.61 -11.82
CA SER A 5 -3.56 17.89 -11.02
C SER A 5 -4.14 17.13 -9.82
N TYR A 6 -5.30 17.53 -9.27
CA TYR A 6 -5.93 16.80 -8.16
C TYR A 6 -6.94 15.73 -8.60
N LYS A 7 -7.48 15.83 -9.82
CA LYS A 7 -8.21 14.71 -10.43
C LYS A 7 -7.34 13.45 -10.57
N LEU A 8 -6.01 13.60 -10.62
CA LEU A 8 -5.04 12.51 -10.63
C LEU A 8 -4.79 11.85 -9.25
N TYR A 9 -5.18 12.49 -8.14
CA TYR A 9 -4.92 11.96 -6.79
C TYR A 9 -6.15 11.34 -6.11
N ASN A 10 -7.34 11.52 -6.69
CA ASN A 10 -8.52 10.74 -6.33
C ASN A 10 -8.43 9.36 -6.98
N ASN A 11 -7.47 8.55 -6.52
CA ASN A 11 -7.46 7.15 -6.87
C ASN A 11 -8.63 6.49 -6.14
N LEU A 12 -9.71 6.24 -6.89
CA LEU A 12 -10.64 5.18 -6.56
C LEU A 12 -9.84 3.87 -6.59
N SER A 13 -9.18 3.53 -5.49
CA SER A 13 -8.74 2.16 -5.27
C SER A 13 -10.02 1.36 -4.98
N ALA A 14 -10.72 0.96 -6.04
CA ALA A 14 -11.82 0.01 -5.96
C ALA A 14 -11.23 -1.37 -5.68
N ASN A 15 -10.60 -1.53 -4.51
CA ASN A 15 -10.11 -2.81 -4.09
C ASN A 15 -11.24 -3.54 -3.41
N GLN A 16 -11.50 -4.75 -3.93
CA GLN A 16 -12.52 -5.67 -3.45
C GLN A 16 -12.47 -5.75 -1.92
N THR A 17 -13.54 -5.33 -1.27
CA THR A 17 -13.73 -5.66 0.14
C THR A 17 -14.32 -7.06 0.24
N TYR A 18 -14.26 -7.63 1.43
CA TYR A 18 -14.94 -8.87 1.78
C TYR A 18 -16.49 -8.78 1.75
N SER A 19 -17.05 -7.59 1.54
CA SER A 19 -18.50 -7.32 1.61
C SER A 19 -19.05 -6.79 0.28
N ASP A 20 -20.39 -6.71 0.16
CA ASP A 20 -21.10 -6.00 -0.92
C ASP A 20 -20.89 -4.47 -0.90
N SER A 21 -19.71 -4.04 -0.45
CA SER A 21 -19.29 -2.65 -0.30
C SER A 21 -17.91 -2.49 -0.95
N PHE A 22 -17.58 -1.29 -1.38
CA PHE A 22 -16.21 -0.92 -1.70
C PHE A 22 -15.65 -0.02 -0.61
N ILE A 23 -14.33 0.00 -0.51
CA ILE A 23 -13.63 0.90 0.41
C ILE A 23 -13.34 2.23 -0.28
N PHE A 24 -13.70 3.31 0.37
CA PHE A 24 -13.49 4.67 -0.11
C PHE A 24 -12.69 5.48 0.89
N TRP A 25 -11.79 6.31 0.38
CA TRP A 25 -11.05 7.29 1.14
C TRP A 25 -10.73 8.48 0.22
N ASP A 26 -10.52 9.66 0.79
CA ASP A 26 -10.06 10.84 0.04
C ASP A 26 -9.06 11.67 0.85
N LEU A 27 -8.45 12.65 0.19
CA LEU A 27 -7.43 13.54 0.77
C LEU A 27 -7.97 14.54 1.80
N PHE A 28 -9.29 14.74 1.82
CA PHE A 28 -9.97 15.76 2.63
C PHE A 28 -10.50 15.16 3.94
N ASN A 29 -10.46 13.83 4.09
CA ASN A 29 -10.94 13.10 5.25
C ASN A 29 -9.87 12.17 5.82
N ASP A 30 -9.86 12.02 7.14
CA ASP A 30 -9.02 11.01 7.83
C ASP A 30 -9.75 9.68 8.06
N THR A 31 -10.99 9.61 7.59
CA THR A 31 -11.84 8.44 7.74
C THR A 31 -11.85 7.66 6.44
N ILE A 32 -11.73 6.35 6.58
CA ILE A 32 -11.92 5.37 5.53
C ILE A 32 -13.34 4.84 5.68
N PHE A 33 -14.06 4.70 4.57
CA PHE A 33 -15.48 4.36 4.54
C PHE A 33 -15.73 3.04 3.83
N TYR A 34 -16.73 2.30 4.31
CA TYR A 34 -17.41 1.29 3.51
C TYR A 34 -18.60 1.94 2.82
N VAL A 35 -18.66 1.80 1.49
CA VAL A 35 -19.72 2.37 0.66
C VAL A 35 -20.40 1.25 -0.12
N ASN A 36 -21.72 1.19 -0.04
CA ASN A 36 -22.55 0.34 -0.90
C ASN A 36 -23.67 1.17 -1.55
N SER A 37 -24.60 0.52 -2.25
CA SER A 37 -25.71 1.20 -2.94
C SER A 37 -26.66 1.96 -2.01
N GLU A 38 -26.68 1.66 -0.71
CA GLU A 38 -27.68 2.15 0.23
C GLU A 38 -27.10 3.12 1.27
N LYS A 39 -25.84 2.93 1.66
CA LYS A 39 -25.24 3.64 2.80
C LYS A 39 -23.72 3.79 2.71
N VAL A 40 -23.26 4.81 3.43
CA VAL A 40 -21.85 5.06 3.73
C VAL A 40 -21.64 4.84 5.23
N ASN A 41 -20.74 3.94 5.59
CA ASN A 41 -20.39 3.66 6.99
C ASN A 41 -18.92 4.00 7.23
N MET A 42 -18.60 4.59 8.38
CA MET A 42 -17.21 4.75 8.80
C MET A 42 -16.60 3.38 9.09
N ALA A 43 -15.45 3.09 8.48
CA ALA A 43 -14.73 1.85 8.64
C ALA A 43 -13.53 2.01 9.58
N TYR A 44 -12.68 3.01 9.30
CA TYR A 44 -11.43 3.25 10.03
C TYR A 44 -11.14 4.75 10.17
N LEU A 45 -10.49 5.12 11.27
CA LEU A 45 -9.78 6.39 11.38
C LEU A 45 -8.29 6.11 11.16
N TRP A 46 -7.75 6.47 10.00
CA TRP A 46 -6.40 6.04 9.62
C TRP A 46 -5.28 6.77 10.38
N LYS A 47 -5.55 8.00 10.83
CA LYS A 47 -4.62 8.83 11.57
C LYS A 47 -5.35 9.98 12.25
N LYS A 48 -5.03 10.21 13.51
CA LYS A 48 -5.59 11.30 14.32
C LYS A 48 -4.62 12.49 14.32
N ASP A 49 -4.76 13.41 13.37
CA ASP A 49 -4.13 14.75 13.38
C ASP A 49 -4.57 15.54 12.12
N ASN A 50 -4.00 16.73 11.92
CA ASN A 50 -4.18 17.53 10.72
C ASN A 50 -3.39 16.94 9.52
N TYR A 51 -3.82 15.80 9.00
CA TYR A 51 -3.29 15.18 7.77
C TYR A 51 -4.16 15.44 6.54
N ARG A 52 -5.37 15.96 6.76
CA ARG A 52 -6.35 16.31 5.74
C ARG A 52 -5.88 17.53 4.95
N VAL A 53 -6.03 17.49 3.64
CA VAL A 53 -5.92 18.67 2.78
C VAL A 53 -7.13 19.57 3.07
N ARG A 54 -6.88 20.84 3.35
CA ARG A 54 -7.92 21.88 3.45
C ARG A 54 -7.85 22.78 2.24
N GLU A 55 -8.96 23.43 1.92
CA GLU A 55 -8.99 24.44 0.85
C GLU A 55 -7.98 25.57 1.12
N SER A 56 -7.75 25.94 2.38
CA SER A 56 -6.72 26.91 2.76
C SER A 56 -5.27 26.45 2.53
N ASP A 57 -5.04 25.17 2.27
CA ASP A 57 -3.69 24.61 2.09
C ASP A 57 -3.17 24.78 0.66
N TYR A 58 -3.94 25.39 -0.27
CA TYR A 58 -3.58 25.53 -1.70
C TYR A 58 -2.20 26.16 -1.94
N ASP A 59 -1.80 27.11 -1.10
CA ASP A 59 -0.52 27.83 -1.24
C ASP A 59 0.59 27.28 -0.31
N SER A 60 0.26 26.33 0.56
CA SER A 60 1.21 25.73 1.52
C SER A 60 0.92 24.25 1.73
N LEU A 61 1.12 23.45 0.68
CA LEU A 61 1.11 21.99 0.79
C LEU A 61 2.21 21.55 1.77
N GLY A 62 1.88 21.53 3.05
CA GLY A 62 2.83 21.21 4.10
C GLY A 62 3.25 19.75 3.96
N ASN A 63 4.55 19.52 4.09
CA ASN A 63 5.26 18.22 4.04
C ASN A 63 4.73 17.13 5.00
N LYS A 64 3.66 17.41 5.74
CA LYS A 64 3.06 16.53 6.74
C LYS A 64 1.82 15.80 6.21
N ARG A 65 1.17 16.22 5.11
CA ARG A 65 -0.07 15.60 4.62
C ARG A 65 0.21 14.19 4.11
N LEU A 66 -0.67 13.24 4.42
CA LEU A 66 -0.54 11.85 3.98
C LEU A 66 -1.64 11.51 2.99
N PHE A 67 -1.30 10.71 1.99
CA PHE A 67 -2.27 10.16 1.06
C PHE A 67 -2.02 8.67 0.85
N SER A 68 -3.10 7.89 0.75
CA SER A 68 -3.00 6.48 0.41
C SER A 68 -2.69 6.32 -1.08
N LEU A 69 -1.81 5.39 -1.38
CA LEU A 69 -1.47 4.97 -2.74
C LEU A 69 -2.31 3.75 -3.12
N ASN A 70 -2.53 2.85 -2.16
CA ASN A 70 -3.28 1.62 -2.36
C ASN A 70 -3.77 1.10 -1.01
N LEU A 71 -4.93 0.44 -1.00
CA LEU A 71 -5.53 -0.10 0.22
C LEU A 71 -6.16 -1.45 -0.02
N PHE A 72 -5.75 -2.48 0.72
CA PHE A 72 -6.33 -3.82 0.66
C PHE A 72 -7.05 -4.13 1.95
N ASP A 73 -8.36 -4.32 1.86
CA ASP A 73 -9.19 -4.61 3.01
C ASP A 73 -9.78 -6.02 2.94
N THR A 74 -9.26 -6.89 3.80
CA THR A 74 -9.59 -8.32 3.82
C THR A 74 -10.20 -8.73 5.16
N LYS A 75 -10.65 -9.98 5.25
CA LYS A 75 -11.14 -10.55 6.51
C LYS A 75 -10.05 -10.58 7.59
N ARG A 76 -8.80 -10.83 7.18
CA ARG A 76 -7.66 -11.05 8.07
C ARG A 76 -6.95 -9.75 8.43
N PHE A 77 -6.87 -8.79 7.51
CA PHE A 77 -6.08 -7.59 7.69
C PHE A 77 -6.62 -6.40 6.90
N LEU A 78 -6.19 -5.20 7.31
CA LEU A 78 -6.25 -4.00 6.50
C LEU A 78 -4.80 -3.59 6.19
N TRP A 79 -4.47 -3.44 4.91
CA TRP A 79 -3.14 -3.03 4.47
C TRP A 79 -3.25 -1.72 3.70
N ILE A 80 -2.58 -0.68 4.19
CA ILE A 80 -2.55 0.65 3.58
C ILE A 80 -1.13 0.96 3.14
N PHE A 81 -0.95 1.26 1.87
CA PHE A 81 0.25 1.90 1.38
C PHE A 81 0.01 3.39 1.26
N TRP A 82 0.93 4.21 1.73
CA TRP A 82 0.74 5.65 1.78
C TRP A 82 2.07 6.38 1.64
N THR A 83 2.01 7.65 1.26
CA THR A 83 3.18 8.53 1.16
C THR A 83 2.83 9.92 1.71
N SER A 84 3.86 10.70 1.99
CA SER A 84 3.71 12.13 2.26
C SER A 84 3.47 12.91 0.96
N MET A 85 2.71 14.02 1.02
CA MET A 85 2.64 15.04 -0.02
C MET A 85 3.87 15.97 -0.05
N ASP A 86 4.90 15.68 0.74
CA ASP A 86 6.17 16.37 0.63
C ASP A 86 6.77 16.14 -0.76
N VAL A 87 6.61 17.14 -1.63
CA VAL A 87 7.07 17.12 -3.02
C VAL A 87 8.59 16.99 -3.10
N SER A 88 9.32 17.36 -2.04
CA SER A 88 10.77 17.21 -1.98
C SER A 88 11.23 15.75 -1.87
N ASP A 89 10.34 14.83 -1.46
CA ASP A 89 10.69 13.40 -1.34
C ASP A 89 9.46 12.48 -1.49
N LEU A 90 8.87 12.46 -2.68
CA LEU A 90 7.83 11.49 -3.08
C LEU A 90 8.34 10.03 -3.12
N SER A 91 9.63 9.82 -2.88
CA SER A 91 10.23 8.50 -2.80
C SER A 91 9.94 7.82 -1.45
N LYS A 92 9.61 8.59 -0.40
CA LYS A 92 9.25 8.08 0.93
C LYS A 92 7.85 7.51 0.97
N LYS A 93 7.75 6.28 0.50
CA LYS A 93 6.54 5.47 0.65
C LYS A 93 6.66 4.63 1.91
N SER A 94 5.53 4.46 2.58
CA SER A 94 5.39 3.67 3.79
C SER A 94 4.19 2.74 3.66
N MET A 95 4.13 1.73 4.52
CA MET A 95 2.94 0.89 4.66
C MET A 95 2.55 0.75 6.12
N THR A 96 1.25 0.55 6.33
CA THR A 96 0.66 0.19 7.60
C THR A 96 -0.17 -1.08 7.39
N LEU A 97 0.08 -2.10 8.20
CA LEU A 97 -0.69 -3.34 8.26
C LEU A 97 -1.41 -3.41 9.60
N TYR A 98 -2.73 -3.48 9.58
CA TYR A 98 -3.55 -3.78 10.74
C TYR A 98 -3.99 -5.25 10.68
N ASP A 99 -3.49 -6.05 11.61
CA ASP A 99 -3.88 -7.43 11.80
C ASP A 99 -5.20 -7.48 12.60
N ARG A 100 -6.29 -7.97 11.97
CA ARG A 100 -7.61 -8.03 12.60
C ARG A 100 -7.75 -9.15 13.66
N LYS A 101 -6.90 -10.19 13.62
CA LYS A 101 -6.89 -11.31 14.58
C LYS A 101 -6.20 -10.89 15.86
N THR A 102 -4.98 -10.36 15.76
CA THR A 102 -4.16 -9.95 16.91
C THR A 102 -4.45 -8.53 17.37
N LYS A 103 -5.20 -7.75 16.58
CA LYS A 103 -5.49 -6.33 16.79
C LYS A 103 -4.23 -5.46 16.81
N GLN A 104 -3.13 -5.92 16.22
CA GLN A 104 -1.87 -5.20 16.17
C GLN A 104 -1.73 -4.36 14.91
N ILE A 105 -1.00 -3.26 15.03
CA ILE A 105 -0.65 -2.36 13.91
C ILE A 105 0.86 -2.44 13.71
N TYR A 106 1.25 -2.77 12.49
CA TYR A 106 2.63 -2.78 12.04
C TYR A 106 2.85 -1.64 11.05
N ARG A 107 3.93 -0.90 11.23
CA ARG A 107 4.31 0.21 10.36
C ARG A 107 5.70 -0.04 9.82
N PHE A 108 5.84 0.13 8.50
CA PHE A 108 7.11 -0.02 7.82
C PHE A 108 7.38 1.25 7.02
N ASP A 109 8.43 1.97 7.40
CA ASP A 109 8.89 3.17 6.71
C ASP A 109 9.97 2.79 5.68
N ASN A 110 9.97 3.46 4.53
CA ASN A 110 10.89 3.25 3.40
C ASN A 110 10.88 1.85 2.75
N LEU A 111 10.01 0.94 3.22
CA LEU A 111 9.58 -0.29 2.55
C LEU A 111 10.70 -1.20 2.04
N TYR A 112 11.67 -1.42 2.91
CA TYR A 112 12.65 -2.46 2.72
C TYR A 112 12.14 -3.75 3.35
N ILE A 113 12.14 -4.84 2.58
CA ILE A 113 12.15 -6.18 3.17
C ILE A 113 13.58 -6.42 3.63
N SER A 114 13.84 -6.26 4.92
CA SER A 114 15.16 -6.51 5.50
C SER A 114 15.19 -7.86 6.20
N GLU A 115 15.80 -8.87 5.57
CA GLU A 115 16.52 -9.91 6.31
C GLU A 115 18.01 -9.66 6.14
N LYS A 116 18.77 -9.69 7.25
CA LYS A 116 20.24 -9.78 7.29
C LYS A 116 20.96 -9.18 6.07
N ASN A 117 20.92 -7.85 5.93
CA ASN A 117 21.63 -7.05 4.91
C ASN A 117 21.08 -7.07 3.48
N SER A 118 19.91 -7.65 3.22
CA SER A 118 19.22 -7.52 1.93
C SER A 118 18.22 -6.35 2.01
N ASN A 119 18.50 -5.23 1.35
CA ASN A 119 17.55 -4.11 1.30
C ASN A 119 16.77 -4.16 -0.02
N VAL A 120 15.71 -4.96 -0.06
CA VAL A 120 14.83 -5.02 -1.24
C VAL A 120 13.68 -4.04 -1.06
N ARG A 121 13.61 -3.06 -1.96
CA ARG A 121 12.55 -2.03 -1.95
C ARG A 121 11.32 -2.54 -2.70
N LEU A 122 10.17 -2.58 -2.02
CA LEU A 122 8.93 -3.03 -2.64
C LEU A 122 8.32 -1.98 -3.60
N PRO A 123 8.00 -2.34 -4.86
CA PRO A 123 7.39 -1.44 -5.82
C PRO A 123 5.87 -1.36 -5.60
N ILE A 124 5.44 -0.59 -4.59
CA ILE A 124 4.03 -0.46 -4.20
C ILE A 124 3.09 -0.11 -5.36
N ASN A 125 3.55 0.74 -6.28
CA ASN A 125 2.68 1.26 -7.35
C ASN A 125 2.18 0.15 -8.29
N LEU A 126 2.77 -1.04 -8.21
CA LEU A 126 2.42 -2.23 -8.98
C LEU A 126 1.98 -3.37 -8.05
N SER A 127 1.27 -3.02 -6.96
CA SER A 127 0.74 -4.00 -6.01
C SER A 127 -0.71 -4.36 -6.29
N THR A 128 -1.05 -5.63 -6.13
CA THR A 128 -2.42 -6.12 -6.20
C THR A 128 -2.68 -7.17 -5.12
N TYR A 129 -3.94 -7.46 -4.85
CA TYR A 129 -4.38 -8.49 -3.93
C TYR A 129 -4.80 -9.74 -4.70
N MET A 130 -4.43 -10.92 -4.20
CA MET A 130 -5.00 -12.19 -4.67
C MET A 130 -5.29 -13.15 -3.52
N GLN A 131 -6.21 -14.07 -3.81
CA GLN A 131 -6.36 -15.29 -3.03
C GLN A 131 -5.89 -16.48 -3.87
N TYR A 132 -5.03 -17.32 -3.29
CA TYR A 132 -4.58 -18.56 -3.92
C TYR A 132 -4.57 -19.69 -2.90
N LYS A 133 -5.25 -20.80 -3.23
CA LYS A 133 -5.38 -21.98 -2.35
C LYS A 133 -5.82 -21.63 -0.91
N GLY A 134 -6.81 -20.74 -0.79
CA GLY A 134 -7.36 -20.30 0.50
C GLY A 134 -6.45 -19.37 1.31
N ARG A 135 -5.36 -18.87 0.72
CA ARG A 135 -4.43 -17.94 1.36
C ARG A 135 -4.48 -16.59 0.68
N GLU A 136 -4.39 -15.54 1.48
CA GLU A 136 -4.42 -14.13 1.06
C GLU A 136 -2.99 -13.64 0.82
N TYR A 137 -2.74 -13.00 -0.33
CA TYR A 137 -1.43 -12.48 -0.72
C TYR A 137 -1.54 -11.07 -1.29
N ILE A 138 -0.51 -10.26 -1.05
CA ILE A 138 -0.21 -9.07 -1.83
C ILE A 138 0.90 -9.41 -2.81
N LEU A 139 0.67 -9.14 -4.08
CA LEU A 139 1.64 -9.35 -5.15
C LEU A 139 2.38 -8.05 -5.43
N PHE A 140 3.64 -8.21 -5.78
CA PHE A 140 4.46 -7.17 -6.38
C PHE A 140 5.13 -7.76 -7.61
N GLU A 141 5.19 -7.00 -8.69
CA GLU A 141 6.09 -7.30 -9.79
C GLU A 141 7.48 -6.72 -9.48
N MET A 142 8.51 -7.54 -9.52
CA MET A 142 9.89 -7.14 -9.24
C MET A 142 10.83 -7.70 -10.30
N LYS A 143 12.03 -7.13 -10.41
CA LYS A 143 13.10 -7.71 -11.21
C LYS A 143 13.81 -8.77 -10.38
N SER A 144 14.08 -9.93 -10.96
CA SER A 144 14.73 -11.05 -10.26
C SER A 144 16.05 -10.66 -9.60
N LYS A 145 16.86 -9.82 -10.27
CA LYS A 145 18.13 -9.27 -9.75
C LYS A 145 18.00 -8.49 -8.44
N ASP A 146 16.85 -7.84 -8.21
CA ASP A 146 16.62 -7.11 -6.97
C ASP A 146 16.41 -8.06 -5.78
N LEU A 147 16.17 -9.35 -6.04
CA LEU A 147 15.93 -10.38 -5.03
C LEU A 147 17.17 -11.23 -4.72
N TYR A 148 18.30 -11.02 -5.44
CA TYR A 148 19.55 -11.80 -5.29
C TYR A 148 20.07 -11.82 -3.86
N ASN A 149 19.83 -10.74 -3.12
CA ASN A 149 20.28 -10.63 -1.74
C ASN A 149 19.35 -11.29 -0.72
N ILE A 150 18.13 -11.72 -1.08
CA ILE A 150 17.19 -12.35 -0.13
C ILE A 150 17.47 -13.86 -0.05
N PRO A 151 17.93 -14.37 1.11
CA PRO A 151 18.22 -15.80 1.25
C PRO A 151 16.99 -16.67 0.98
N GLY A 152 17.10 -17.59 0.03
CA GLY A 152 16.04 -18.55 -0.29
C GLY A 152 14.88 -18.01 -1.13
N ALA A 153 14.90 -16.75 -1.55
CA ALA A 153 13.92 -16.20 -2.49
C ALA A 153 14.05 -16.82 -3.90
N LEU A 154 15.26 -17.25 -4.26
CA LEU A 154 15.61 -17.75 -5.58
C LEU A 154 15.91 -19.24 -5.47
N ARG A 155 14.87 -20.08 -5.37
CA ARG A 155 15.07 -21.53 -5.33
C ARG A 155 14.86 -22.24 -6.66
N TRP A 156 14.32 -21.57 -7.70
CA TRP A 156 13.99 -22.24 -8.97
C TRP A 156 14.02 -21.27 -10.16
N GLY A 157 14.85 -21.57 -11.18
CA GLY A 157 14.63 -21.13 -12.56
C GLY A 157 14.94 -19.68 -12.93
N ILE A 158 15.69 -18.95 -12.10
CA ILE A 158 16.20 -17.62 -12.46
C ILE A 158 17.67 -17.79 -12.86
N ASP A 159 18.00 -17.40 -14.08
CA ASP A 159 19.38 -17.42 -14.57
C ASP A 159 20.19 -16.39 -13.78
N GLU A 160 21.20 -16.86 -13.04
CA GLU A 160 22.08 -16.00 -12.24
C GLU A 160 22.84 -14.98 -13.10
N ASN A 161 22.95 -15.23 -14.42
CA ASN A 161 23.61 -14.36 -15.39
C ASN A 161 22.63 -13.41 -16.11
N ASP A 162 21.37 -13.34 -15.68
CA ASP A 162 20.39 -12.41 -16.23
C ASP A 162 20.62 -10.99 -15.69
N GLU A 163 21.47 -10.22 -16.39
CA GLU A 163 21.78 -8.82 -16.05
C GLU A 163 20.55 -7.89 -16.15
N GLU A 164 19.60 -8.22 -17.02
CA GLU A 164 18.36 -7.46 -17.17
C GLU A 164 17.44 -7.70 -15.98
N GLY A 165 17.36 -8.95 -15.55
CA GLY A 165 16.47 -9.47 -14.54
C GLY A 165 15.07 -9.64 -15.10
N ASN A 166 14.64 -10.87 -15.30
CA ASN A 166 13.26 -11.15 -15.72
C ASN A 166 12.26 -10.65 -14.67
N PRO A 167 11.07 -10.18 -15.10
CA PRO A 167 10.00 -9.83 -14.17
C PRO A 167 9.54 -11.09 -13.44
N VAL A 168 9.47 -11.01 -12.12
CA VAL A 168 9.00 -12.06 -11.24
C VAL A 168 7.91 -11.53 -10.32
N LEU A 169 6.99 -12.42 -9.94
CA LEU A 169 5.95 -12.10 -8.99
C LEU A 169 6.43 -12.44 -7.57
N VAL A 170 6.47 -11.43 -6.71
CA VAL A 170 6.74 -11.58 -5.29
C VAL A 170 5.42 -11.60 -4.54
N LEU A 171 5.14 -12.72 -3.88
CA LEU A 171 3.93 -12.92 -3.09
C LEU A 171 4.24 -12.74 -1.60
N VAL A 172 3.71 -11.68 -1.00
CA VAL A 172 3.84 -11.42 0.44
C VAL A 172 2.53 -11.76 1.14
N ARG A 173 2.62 -12.44 2.28
CA ARG A 173 1.45 -12.74 3.12
C ARG A 173 1.73 -12.51 4.59
N LEU A 174 0.68 -12.18 5.32
CA LEU A 174 0.66 -12.31 6.78
C LEU A 174 0.59 -13.81 7.12
N LYS A 175 1.52 -14.30 7.95
CA LYS A 175 1.50 -15.71 8.39
C LYS A 175 0.40 -15.91 9.43
N ASP A 176 -0.24 -17.06 9.37
CA ASP A 176 -0.99 -17.59 10.50
C ASP A 176 0.07 -18.18 11.44
N GLU A 177 0.22 -17.62 12.64
CA GLU A 177 1.00 -18.25 13.72
C GLU A 177 0.56 -19.70 13.94
#